data_AF-A0A1N7KTC5-F1
#
_entry.id   AF-A0A1N7KTC5-F1
#
_cell.length_a   1.000
_cell.length_b   1.000
_cell.length_c   1.000
_cell.angle_alpha   90.00
_cell.angle_beta   90.00
_cell.angle_gamma   90.00
#
_symmetry.space_group_name_H-M   'P 1'
#
loop_
_entity.id
_entity.type
_entity.pdbx_description
1 polymer ?
#
loop_
_entity_poly.entity_id
_entity_poly.type
_entity_poly.pdbx_seq_one_letter_code
_entity_poly.pdbx_strand_id
1 'polypeptide(L)'
;MDLLIPGLILFVFAHLFKRLFPKLRAFLGSPGKVVLGLVMLASVVLMVMGYRAAEVVPVYDTMPALYHANNALMILSLYLFAVGGTKSVLVGVIRHPMLWGAVIWAIAHLMVNGDLASVVLFGGILVWAILEMVLINRAGPWENRIKGSLKGDLKALGGVVVVYGLIAGVHIWLGYNPFVMAQ
;
A
#
# COMPACT_ATOMS: atom_id res chain seq x y z
N MET A 1 -12.04 15.54 6.16
CA MET A 1 -10.76 15.69 5.42
C MET A 1 -9.59 16.05 6.33
N ASP A 2 -9.86 16.76 7.43
CA ASP A 2 -8.89 17.31 8.38
C ASP A 2 -7.92 16.30 9.02
N LEU A 3 -8.28 15.01 9.09
CA LEU A 3 -7.37 13.95 9.56
C LEU A 3 -6.76 13.14 8.41
N LEU A 4 -7.52 12.93 7.34
CA LEU A 4 -7.10 12.09 6.21
C LEU A 4 -5.90 12.69 5.48
N ILE A 5 -5.98 13.98 5.14
CA ILE A 5 -4.92 14.67 4.40
C ILE A 5 -3.62 14.74 5.23
N PRO A 6 -3.64 15.18 6.50
CA PRO A 6 -2.43 15.14 7.33
C PRO A 6 -1.87 13.73 7.53
N GLY A 7 -2.73 12.72 7.72
CA GLY A 7 -2.32 11.32 7.80
C GLY A 7 -1.57 10.89 6.54
N LEU A 8 -2.12 11.19 5.37
CA LEU A 8 -1.49 10.90 4.08
C LEU A 8 -0.18 11.66 3.87
N ILE A 9 -0.12 12.95 4.23
CA ILE A 9 1.11 13.74 4.16
C ILE A 9 2.20 13.14 5.06
N LEU A 10 1.84 12.76 6.30
CA LEU A 10 2.78 12.11 7.23
C LEU A 10 3.27 10.77 6.67
N PHE A 11 2.38 9.96 6.08
CA PHE A 11 2.72 8.71 5.43
C PHE A 11 3.75 8.92 4.31
N VAL A 12 3.47 9.86 3.40
CA VAL A 12 4.34 10.18 2.26
C VAL A 12 5.69 10.72 2.74
N PHE A 13 5.67 11.65 3.70
CA PHE A 13 6.87 12.23 4.27
C PHE A 13 7.75 11.17 4.93
N ALA A 14 7.18 10.29 5.75
CA ALA A 14 7.94 9.26 6.45
C ALA A 14 8.61 8.27 5.48
N HIS A 15 7.97 7.91 4.37
CA HIS A 15 8.57 7.09 3.32
C HIS A 15 9.70 7.81 2.57
N LEU A 16 9.48 9.09 2.23
CA LEU A 16 10.47 9.91 1.53
C LEU A 16 11.63 10.36 2.43
N PHE A 17 11.47 10.28 3.75
CA PHE A 17 12.39 10.87 4.73
C PHE A 17 13.85 10.44 4.52
N LYS A 18 14.10 9.14 4.31
CA LYS A 18 15.47 8.63 4.08
C LYS A 18 16.13 9.26 2.84
N ARG A 19 15.34 9.63 1.83
CA ARG A 19 15.82 10.13 0.54
C ARG A 19 15.99 11.64 0.55
N LEU A 20 15.05 12.34 1.18
CA LEU A 20 15.10 13.80 1.32
C LEU A 20 16.14 14.23 2.37
N PHE A 21 16.29 13.47 3.45
CA PHE A 21 17.16 13.80 4.57
C PHE A 21 18.13 12.65 4.94
N PRO A 22 18.98 12.16 4.01
CA PRO A 22 19.81 10.99 4.23
C PRO A 22 20.82 11.17 5.38
N LYS A 23 21.39 12.38 5.55
CA LYS A 23 22.33 12.69 6.64
C LYS A 23 21.66 12.64 8.01
N LEU A 24 20.48 13.27 8.14
CA LEU A 24 19.70 13.23 9.37
C LEU A 24 19.25 11.80 9.69
N ARG A 25 18.82 11.06 8.65
CA ARG A 25 18.44 9.65 8.82
C ARG A 25 19.60 8.79 9.31
N ALA A 26 20.82 9.04 8.84
CA ALA A 26 22.03 8.36 9.31
C ALA A 26 22.37 8.76 10.76
N PHE A 27 22.31 10.05 11.08
CA PHE A 27 22.55 10.58 12.42
C PHE A 27 21.62 9.97 13.48
N LEU A 28 20.32 9.85 13.17
CA LEU A 28 19.34 9.27 14.10
C LEU A 28 19.51 7.76 14.33
N GLY A 29 20.32 7.06 13.53
CA GLY A 29 20.68 5.65 13.73
C GLY A 29 19.49 4.71 13.91
N SER A 30 19.59 3.84 14.92
CA SER A 30 18.54 2.88 15.31
C SER A 30 17.32 3.54 15.98
N PRO A 31 17.46 4.51 16.90
CA PRO A 31 16.31 5.23 17.47
C PRO A 31 15.41 5.86 16.39
N GLY A 32 16.00 6.39 15.32
CA GLY A 32 15.25 6.93 14.19
C GLY A 32 14.35 5.91 13.48
N LYS A 33 14.65 4.60 13.55
CA LYS A 33 13.76 3.55 13.02
C LYS A 33 12.48 3.45 13.83
N VAL A 34 12.59 3.51 15.15
CA VAL A 34 11.43 3.42 16.06
C VAL A 34 10.55 4.65 15.89
N VAL A 35 11.16 5.84 15.87
CA VAL A 35 10.43 7.11 15.64
C VAL A 35 9.68 7.08 14.32
N LEU A 36 10.34 6.71 13.21
CA LEU A 36 9.68 6.61 11.92
C LEU A 36 8.59 5.52 11.91
N GLY A 37 8.78 4.41 12.62
CA GLY A 37 7.76 3.38 12.79
C GLY A 37 6.51 3.91 13.52
N LEU A 38 6.69 4.71 14.57
CA LEU A 38 5.57 5.34 15.28
C LEU A 38 4.88 6.41 14.42
N VAL A 39 5.63 7.22 13.67
CA VAL A 39 5.06 8.18 12.70
C VAL A 39 4.27 7.44 11.64
N MET A 40 4.77 6.30 11.14
CA MET A 40 4.05 5.46 10.20
C MET A 40 2.75 4.92 10.79
N LEU A 41 2.78 4.39 12.02
CA LEU A 41 1.57 3.91 12.68
C LEU A 41 0.55 5.04 12.88
N ALA A 42 0.99 6.19 13.37
CA ALA A 42 0.14 7.36 13.54
C ALA A 42 -0.48 7.82 12.21
N SER A 43 0.30 7.81 11.13
CA SER A 43 -0.20 8.17 9.80
C SER A 43 -1.35 7.27 9.35
N VAL A 44 -1.24 5.95 9.57
CA VAL A 44 -2.30 4.99 9.23
C VAL A 44 -3.53 5.19 10.10
N VAL A 45 -3.37 5.40 11.42
CA VAL A 45 -4.48 5.67 12.33
C VAL A 45 -5.24 6.94 11.91
N LEU A 46 -4.52 8.02 11.58
CA LEU A 46 -5.10 9.27 11.11
C LEU A 46 -5.85 9.09 9.78
N MET A 47 -5.27 8.34 8.83
CA MET A 47 -5.94 8.03 7.57
C MET A 47 -7.23 7.22 7.79
N VAL A 48 -7.20 6.19 8.64
CA VAL A 48 -8.39 5.36 8.93
C VAL A 48 -9.48 6.19 9.61
N MET A 49 -9.13 6.96 10.65
CA MET A 49 -10.09 7.82 11.34
C MET A 49 -10.64 8.90 10.41
N GLY A 50 -9.76 9.53 9.63
CA GLY A 50 -10.13 10.59 8.69
C GLY A 50 -11.01 10.11 7.54
N TYR A 51 -10.77 8.90 7.04
CA TYR A 51 -11.60 8.27 6.01
C TYR A 51 -12.99 7.94 6.56
N ARG A 52 -13.06 7.32 7.75
CA ARG A 52 -14.35 6.96 8.39
C ARG A 52 -15.20 8.17 8.75
N ALA A 53 -14.57 9.28 9.10
CA ALA A 53 -15.25 10.52 9.47
C ALA A 53 -15.56 11.42 8.25
N ALA A 54 -15.10 11.07 7.05
CA ALA A 54 -15.35 11.87 5.86
C ALA A 54 -16.80 11.71 5.40
N GLU A 55 -17.39 12.82 4.97
CA GLU A 55 -18.63 12.79 4.22
C GLU A 55 -18.42 12.09 2.88
N VAL A 56 -19.43 11.34 2.44
CA VAL A 56 -19.42 10.70 1.12
C VAL A 56 -19.76 11.77 0.09
N VAL A 57 -18.73 12.27 -0.60
CA VAL A 57 -18.87 13.20 -1.73
C VAL A 57 -18.58 12.43 -3.01
N PRO A 58 -19.59 12.08 -3.83
CA PRO A 58 -19.37 11.32 -5.05
C PRO A 58 -18.51 12.10 -6.06
N VAL A 59 -17.58 11.41 -6.73
CA VAL A 59 -16.72 11.96 -7.79
C VAL A 59 -16.95 11.26 -9.12
N TYR A 60 -17.14 9.92 -9.10
CA TYR A 60 -17.51 9.14 -10.27
C TYR A 60 -18.31 7.89 -9.87
N ASP A 61 -19.08 7.38 -10.81
CA ASP A 61 -19.78 6.11 -10.65
C ASP A 61 -18.81 4.94 -10.76
N THR A 62 -18.87 4.02 -9.80
CA THR A 62 -18.13 2.76 -9.85
C THR A 62 -18.95 1.72 -10.60
N MET A 63 -18.30 0.66 -11.06
CA MET A 63 -18.99 -0.47 -11.68
C MET A 63 -19.11 -1.59 -10.63
N PRO A 64 -20.30 -1.85 -10.05
CA PRO A 64 -20.45 -2.79 -8.94
C PRO A 64 -19.96 -4.19 -9.29
N ALA A 65 -20.12 -4.64 -10.54
CA ALA A 65 -19.68 -5.96 -11.00
C ALA A 65 -18.15 -6.19 -10.93
N LEU A 66 -17.34 -5.15 -10.71
CA LEU A 66 -15.88 -5.27 -10.66
C LEU A 66 -15.34 -5.76 -9.30
N TYR A 67 -16.17 -6.05 -8.29
CA TYR A 67 -15.67 -6.51 -6.99
C TYR A 67 -14.85 -7.80 -7.08
N HIS A 68 -15.16 -8.71 -8.02
CA HIS A 68 -14.35 -9.90 -8.27
C HIS A 68 -12.97 -9.56 -8.84
N ALA A 69 -12.92 -8.64 -9.81
CA ALA A 69 -11.68 -8.15 -10.39
C ALA A 69 -10.83 -7.43 -9.33
N ASN A 70 -11.45 -6.57 -8.51
CA ASN A 70 -10.83 -5.93 -7.37
C ASN A 70 -10.18 -6.95 -6.41
N ASN A 71 -10.92 -7.99 -6.01
CA ASN A 71 -10.39 -9.01 -5.10
C ASN A 71 -9.22 -9.81 -5.71
N ALA A 72 -9.27 -10.12 -7.00
CA ALA A 72 -8.15 -10.75 -7.71
C ALA A 72 -6.90 -9.85 -7.71
N LEU A 73 -7.08 -8.55 -7.99
CA LEU A 73 -6.00 -7.56 -7.92
C LEU A 73 -5.45 -7.40 -6.51
N MET A 74 -6.29 -7.48 -5.49
CA MET A 74 -5.88 -7.41 -4.08
C MET A 74 -5.01 -8.61 -3.67
N ILE A 75 -5.34 -9.82 -4.11
CA ILE A 75 -4.51 -11.01 -3.91
C ILE A 75 -3.15 -10.84 -4.59
N LEU A 76 -3.13 -10.36 -5.84
CA LEU A 76 -1.90 -10.08 -6.58
C LEU A 76 -1.04 -9.02 -5.87
N SER A 77 -1.67 -7.93 -5.40
CA SER A 77 -1.02 -6.88 -4.64
C SER A 77 -0.36 -7.41 -3.36
N LEU A 78 -1.09 -8.19 -2.56
CA LEU A 78 -0.56 -8.79 -1.33
C LEU A 78 0.59 -9.76 -1.61
N TYR A 79 0.50 -10.54 -2.68
CA TYR A 79 1.59 -11.41 -3.10
C TYR A 79 2.86 -10.58 -3.42
N LEU A 80 2.71 -9.48 -4.17
CA LEU A 80 3.82 -8.58 -4.49
C LEU A 80 4.45 -7.92 -3.26
N PHE A 81 3.66 -7.58 -2.23
CA PHE A 81 4.21 -7.13 -0.95
C PHE A 81 5.06 -8.20 -0.25
N ALA A 82 4.71 -9.49 -0.40
CA ALA A 82 5.41 -10.61 0.23
C ALA A 82 6.68 -11.07 -0.51
N VAL A 83 6.84 -10.72 -1.80
CA VAL A 83 7.93 -11.20 -2.68
C VAL A 83 9.32 -11.04 -2.04
N GLY A 84 9.62 -9.85 -1.51
CA GLY A 84 10.92 -9.52 -0.94
C GLY A 84 11.25 -10.32 0.32
N GLY A 85 10.29 -10.42 1.24
CA GLY A 85 10.47 -11.09 2.53
C GLY A 85 10.54 -12.62 2.43
N THR A 86 9.95 -13.20 1.39
CA THR A 86 9.86 -14.66 1.21
C THR A 86 10.87 -15.23 0.23
N LYS A 87 11.60 -14.37 -0.52
CA LYS A 87 12.49 -14.76 -1.62
C LYS A 87 11.74 -15.59 -2.67
N SER A 88 10.57 -15.11 -3.05
CA SER A 88 9.73 -15.65 -4.13
C SER A 88 10.47 -15.60 -5.47
N VAL A 89 10.03 -16.35 -6.49
CA VAL A 89 10.70 -16.35 -7.82
C VAL A 89 10.83 -14.94 -8.40
N LEU A 90 9.86 -14.07 -8.13
CA LEU A 90 9.86 -12.70 -8.65
C LEU A 90 10.86 -11.76 -7.97
N VAL A 91 11.49 -12.17 -6.86
CA VAL A 91 12.36 -11.28 -6.06
C VAL A 91 13.52 -10.71 -6.86
N GLY A 92 14.03 -11.43 -7.84
CA GLY A 92 15.09 -11.01 -8.76
C GLY A 92 14.60 -10.60 -10.16
N VAL A 93 13.30 -10.67 -10.43
CA VAL A 93 12.69 -10.42 -11.74
C VAL A 93 12.04 -9.03 -11.79
N ILE A 94 11.42 -8.62 -10.69
CA ILE A 94 10.76 -7.32 -10.58
C ILE A 94 11.60 -6.42 -9.68
N ARG A 95 11.89 -5.20 -10.15
CA ARG A 95 12.72 -4.23 -9.40
C ARG A 95 12.06 -3.73 -8.11
N HIS A 96 10.76 -3.41 -8.19
CA HIS A 96 10.01 -2.77 -7.10
C HIS A 96 8.73 -3.53 -6.74
N PRO A 97 8.81 -4.81 -6.34
CA PRO A 97 7.60 -5.62 -6.16
C PRO A 97 6.64 -4.99 -5.15
N MET A 98 7.13 -4.47 -4.02
CA MET A 98 6.27 -3.79 -3.03
C MET A 98 5.60 -2.52 -3.58
N LEU A 99 6.30 -1.69 -4.34
CA LEU A 99 5.70 -0.47 -4.89
C LEU A 99 4.69 -0.80 -6.01
N TRP A 100 4.94 -1.85 -6.81
CA TRP A 100 3.96 -2.36 -7.75
C TRP A 100 2.73 -2.93 -7.05
N GLY A 101 2.92 -3.61 -5.91
CA GLY A 101 1.83 -3.98 -5.02
C GLY A 101 0.99 -2.78 -4.61
N ALA A 102 1.63 -1.69 -4.15
CA ALA A 102 0.94 -0.45 -3.77
C ALA A 102 0.19 0.21 -4.95
N VAL A 103 0.77 0.21 -6.16
CA VAL A 103 0.10 0.71 -7.36
C VAL A 103 -1.16 -0.10 -7.69
N ILE A 104 -1.04 -1.43 -7.72
CA ILE A 104 -2.18 -2.33 -7.99
C ILE A 104 -3.24 -2.19 -6.90
N TRP A 105 -2.83 -2.12 -5.63
CA TRP A 105 -3.70 -1.88 -4.49
C TRP A 105 -4.51 -0.60 -4.65
N ALA A 106 -3.85 0.51 -4.99
CA ALA A 106 -4.52 1.80 -5.15
C ALA A 106 -5.49 1.81 -6.33
N ILE A 107 -5.09 1.22 -7.47
CA ILE A 107 -5.97 1.07 -8.64
C ILE A 107 -7.19 0.22 -8.31
N ALA A 108 -7.00 -0.90 -7.62
CA ALA A 108 -8.07 -1.80 -7.22
C ALA A 108 -9.09 -1.06 -6.33
N HIS A 109 -8.62 -0.29 -5.34
CA HIS A 109 -9.51 0.48 -4.49
C HIS A 109 -10.25 1.60 -5.25
N LEU A 110 -9.57 2.35 -6.12
CA LEU A 110 -10.23 3.36 -6.95
C LEU A 110 -11.27 2.75 -7.91
N MET A 111 -11.06 1.54 -8.38
CA MET A 111 -12.00 0.84 -9.26
C MET A 111 -13.39 0.64 -8.63
N VAL A 112 -13.45 0.49 -7.30
CA VAL A 112 -14.69 0.17 -6.57
C VAL A 112 -15.12 1.22 -5.55
N ASN A 113 -14.33 2.30 -5.36
CA ASN A 113 -14.68 3.42 -4.50
C ASN A 113 -14.55 4.75 -5.25
N GLY A 114 -15.69 5.42 -5.50
CA GLY A 114 -15.80 6.60 -6.36
C GLY A 114 -16.04 7.92 -5.62
N ASP A 115 -15.84 7.96 -4.31
CA ASP A 115 -15.99 9.16 -3.49
C ASP A 115 -14.67 9.94 -3.33
N LEU A 116 -14.78 11.19 -2.87
CA LEU A 116 -13.64 12.10 -2.74
C LEU A 116 -12.60 11.60 -1.72
N ALA A 117 -13.00 10.98 -0.62
CA ALA A 117 -12.06 10.48 0.39
C ALA A 117 -11.23 9.32 -0.19
N SER A 118 -11.86 8.45 -0.97
CA SER A 118 -11.20 7.39 -1.73
C SER A 118 -10.22 7.93 -2.75
N VAL A 119 -10.62 8.92 -3.56
CA VAL A 119 -9.74 9.55 -4.55
C VAL A 119 -8.50 10.16 -3.88
N VAL A 120 -8.69 10.88 -2.78
CA VAL A 120 -7.58 11.49 -2.03
C VAL A 120 -6.64 10.43 -1.46
N LEU A 121 -7.18 9.42 -0.77
CA LEU A 121 -6.37 8.40 -0.11
C LEU A 121 -5.64 7.52 -1.12
N PHE A 122 -6.38 6.82 -1.97
CA PHE A 122 -5.83 5.82 -2.89
C PHE A 122 -5.05 6.50 -4.02
N GLY A 123 -5.57 7.61 -4.57
CA GLY A 123 -4.84 8.41 -5.56
C GLY A 123 -3.55 9.01 -5.00
N GLY A 124 -3.56 9.47 -3.75
CA GLY A 124 -2.35 9.96 -3.07
C GLY A 124 -1.28 8.88 -2.91
N ILE A 125 -1.67 7.67 -2.49
CA ILE A 125 -0.77 6.51 -2.39
C ILE A 125 -0.27 6.07 -3.77
N LEU A 126 -1.12 6.11 -4.82
CA LEU A 126 -0.73 5.81 -6.19
C LEU A 126 0.37 6.76 -6.68
N VAL A 127 0.15 8.06 -6.53
CA VAL A 127 1.13 9.10 -6.89
C VAL A 127 2.43 8.90 -6.11
N TRP A 128 2.34 8.68 -4.79
CA TRP A 128 3.51 8.40 -3.96
C TRP A 128 4.29 7.17 -4.45
N ALA A 129 3.62 6.05 -4.73
CA ALA A 129 4.29 4.81 -5.13
C ALA A 129 5.08 5.01 -6.44
N ILE A 130 4.50 5.71 -7.41
CA ILE A 130 5.16 6.05 -8.69
C ILE A 130 6.35 6.98 -8.45
N LEU A 131 6.18 8.05 -7.68
CA LEU A 131 7.26 8.97 -7.34
C LEU A 131 8.42 8.24 -6.63
N GLU A 132 8.09 7.34 -5.71
CA GLU A 132 9.05 6.54 -4.97
C GLU A 132 9.85 5.63 -5.91
N MET A 133 9.22 5.00 -6.92
CA MET A 133 9.91 4.23 -7.95
C MET A 133 10.85 5.10 -8.80
N VAL A 134 10.38 6.28 -9.24
CA VAL A 134 11.17 7.23 -10.03
C VAL A 134 12.42 7.66 -9.26
N LEU A 135 12.27 8.02 -7.99
CA LEU A 135 13.38 8.44 -7.14
C LEU A 135 14.41 7.31 -6.92
N ILE A 136 13.97 6.06 -6.70
CA ILE A 136 14.90 4.92 -6.60
C ILE A 136 15.63 4.70 -7.91
N ASN A 137 14.92 4.76 -9.04
CA ASN A 137 15.51 4.54 -10.36
C ASN A 137 16.59 5.57 -10.68
N ARG A 138 16.39 6.83 -10.26
CA ARG A 138 17.38 7.90 -10.43
C ARG A 138 18.59 7.76 -9.51
N ALA A 139 18.45 7.09 -8.37
CA ALA A 139 19.54 6.92 -7.41
C ALA A 139 20.62 5.93 -7.86
N GLY A 140 20.34 5.09 -8.86
CA GLY A 140 21.33 4.17 -9.43
C GLY A 140 20.73 3.01 -10.22
N PRO A 141 21.58 2.20 -10.86
CA PRO A 141 21.14 1.02 -11.60
C PRO A 141 20.53 -0.03 -10.66
N TRP A 142 19.71 -0.92 -11.23
CA TRP A 142 19.19 -2.07 -10.51
C TRP A 142 20.20 -3.20 -10.55
N GLU A 143 20.78 -3.54 -9.40
CA GLU A 143 21.68 -4.67 -9.26
C GLU A 143 21.05 -5.69 -8.30
N ASN A 144 20.19 -6.56 -8.83
CA ASN A 144 19.61 -7.62 -8.03
C ASN A 144 20.05 -8.99 -8.54
N ARG A 145 20.76 -9.72 -7.69
CA ARG A 145 21.25 -11.08 -7.97
C ARG A 145 20.56 -12.14 -7.13
N ILE A 146 19.46 -11.79 -6.45
CA ILE A 146 18.76 -12.74 -5.59
C ILE A 146 18.01 -13.75 -6.47
N LYS A 147 18.47 -15.00 -6.45
CA LYS A 147 17.72 -16.12 -7.01
C LYS A 147 16.56 -16.47 -6.09
N GLY A 148 15.35 -16.26 -6.58
CA GLY A 148 14.12 -16.67 -5.90
C GLY A 148 13.91 -18.19 -5.94
N SER A 149 12.81 -18.65 -5.33
CA SER A 149 12.44 -20.07 -5.31
C SER A 149 10.94 -20.27 -5.25
N LEU A 150 10.47 -21.41 -5.79
CA LEU A 150 9.06 -21.82 -5.67
C LEU A 150 8.63 -22.02 -4.20
N LYS A 151 9.56 -22.44 -3.33
CA LYS A 151 9.30 -22.50 -1.88
C LYS A 151 9.02 -21.11 -1.29
N GLY A 152 9.68 -20.08 -1.82
CA GLY A 152 9.40 -18.68 -1.48
C GLY A 152 8.01 -18.25 -1.94
N ASP A 153 7.59 -18.64 -3.15
CA ASP A 153 6.24 -18.38 -3.65
C ASP A 153 5.17 -19.05 -2.79
N LEU A 154 5.35 -20.33 -2.43
CA LEU A 154 4.42 -21.04 -1.56
C LEU A 154 4.28 -20.36 -0.19
N LYS A 155 5.40 -19.89 0.39
CA LYS A 155 5.38 -19.09 1.63
C LYS A 155 4.63 -17.77 1.44
N ALA A 156 4.86 -17.08 0.33
CA ALA A 156 4.17 -15.84 0.01
C ALA A 156 2.67 -16.07 -0.10
N LEU A 157 2.24 -17.07 -0.87
CA LEU A 157 0.83 -17.42 -1.06
C LEU A 157 0.16 -17.82 0.26
N GLY A 158 0.82 -18.62 1.09
CA GLY A 158 0.31 -18.95 2.43
C GLY A 158 0.11 -17.69 3.29
N GLY A 159 1.07 -16.76 3.28
CA GLY A 159 0.94 -15.46 3.95
C GLY A 159 -0.19 -14.60 3.38
N VAL A 160 -0.35 -14.58 2.05
CA VAL A 160 -1.42 -13.85 1.37
C VAL A 160 -2.79 -14.34 1.82
N VAL A 161 -3.02 -15.65 1.89
CA VAL A 161 -4.31 -16.19 2.36
C VAL A 161 -4.65 -15.70 3.77
N VAL A 162 -3.68 -15.78 4.69
CA VAL A 162 -3.88 -15.32 6.08
C VAL A 162 -4.13 -13.83 6.15
N VAL A 163 -3.27 -13.02 5.53
CA VAL A 163 -3.36 -11.56 5.57
C VAL A 163 -4.61 -11.05 4.85
N TYR A 164 -4.98 -11.63 3.71
CA TYR A 164 -6.20 -11.30 2.98
C TYR A 164 -7.44 -11.58 3.82
N GLY A 165 -7.51 -12.75 4.49
CA GLY A 165 -8.61 -13.08 5.40
C GLY A 165 -8.73 -12.10 6.56
N LEU A 166 -7.61 -11.71 7.19
CA LEU A 166 -7.60 -10.70 8.25
C LEU A 166 -8.06 -9.32 7.75
N ILE A 167 -7.55 -8.87 6.60
CA ILE A 167 -7.93 -7.59 5.99
C ILE A 167 -9.41 -7.60 5.67
N ALA A 168 -9.92 -8.65 5.02
CA ALA A 168 -11.34 -8.78 4.70
C ALA A 168 -12.21 -8.79 5.96
N GLY A 169 -11.79 -9.49 7.02
CA GLY A 169 -12.47 -9.50 8.31
C GLY A 169 -12.54 -8.10 8.94
N VAL A 170 -11.44 -7.34 8.92
CA VAL A 170 -11.42 -5.94 9.39
C VAL A 170 -12.35 -5.07 8.55
N HIS A 171 -12.33 -5.22 7.23
CA HIS A 171 -13.19 -4.46 6.33
C HIS A 171 -14.68 -4.72 6.63
N ILE A 172 -15.07 -5.99 6.78
CA ILE A 172 -16.44 -6.38 7.18
C ILE A 172 -16.78 -5.79 8.55
N TRP A 173 -15.91 -5.93 9.54
CA TRP A 173 -16.13 -5.40 10.90
C TRP A 173 -16.32 -3.88 10.91
N LEU A 174 -15.60 -3.17 10.03
CA LEU A 174 -15.70 -1.72 9.89
C LEU A 174 -16.91 -1.26 9.04
N GLY A 175 -17.66 -2.19 8.45
CA GLY A 175 -18.86 -1.92 7.63
C GLY A 175 -18.64 -1.94 6.11
N TYR A 176 -17.44 -2.26 5.63
CA TYR A 176 -17.05 -2.23 4.22
C TYR A 176 -16.90 -3.65 3.68
N ASN A 177 -17.98 -4.36 3.37
CA ASN A 177 -17.87 -5.76 2.94
C ASN A 177 -17.28 -5.88 1.51
N PRO A 178 -16.11 -6.53 1.32
CA PRO A 178 -15.43 -6.58 0.03
C PRO A 178 -15.98 -7.66 -0.92
N PHE A 179 -16.95 -8.48 -0.48
CA PHE A 179 -17.46 -9.63 -1.23
C PHE A 179 -18.88 -9.45 -1.77
N VAL A 180 -19.49 -8.29 -1.51
CA VAL A 180 -20.83 -7.96 -1.97
C VAL A 180 -20.77 -6.67 -2.77
N MET A 181 -21.78 -6.44 -3.61
CA MET A 181 -21.94 -5.13 -4.23
C MET A 181 -22.14 -4.09 -3.12
N ALA A 182 -21.38 -3.00 -3.16
CA ALA A 182 -21.64 -1.85 -2.31
C ALA A 182 -23.07 -1.37 -2.60
N GLN A 183 -23.88 -1.24 -1.54
CA GLN A 183 -25.26 -0.74 -1.60
C GLN A 183 -25.28 0.78 -1.58
#